data_AF-A0A5B0VJH7-F1
#
_entry.id   AF-A0A5B0VJH7-F1
#
_cell.length_a   1.000
_cell.length_b   1.000
_cell.length_c   1.000
_cell.angle_alpha   90.00
_cell.angle_beta   90.00
_cell.angle_gamma   90.00
#
_symmetry.space_group_name_H-M   'P 1'
#
loop_
_entity.id
_entity.type
_entity.pdbx_description
1 polymer ?
#
loop_
_entity_poly.entity_id
_entity_poly.type
_entity_poly.pdbx_seq_one_letter_code
_entity_poly.pdbx_strand_id
1 'polypeptide(L)'
;MDNNHLSVEKNQSRSEELVNCQGDSSCRATVRDKYRQEYDQVQERIATCSGADQCVAVAKELRALQGDYSARIGEIQEKARMQGLDSLTPAEVREWANLRGAMSNIDASRNLVLHRAQVTGGSEETTQEIMKIMGQTGIAASAGVAGGISKSGAKGVKGSAVPVPNPVTANNGLVYKSNSKHTLGGNGNRPSAGLEPQNSLNLFEKSIPTKDPKVRLAIDEKGNIHRFFNERKDGSGSFHWSGSTGDGKNALGHNELRKFNSEIKQLGGKK
;
A
#
# COMPACT_ATOMS: atom_id res chain seq x y z
N MET A 1 13.51 -10.27 0.90
CA MET A 1 13.45 -9.30 2.01
C MET A 1 12.61 -9.97 3.07
N ASP A 2 13.20 -10.25 4.23
CA ASP A 2 12.47 -10.86 5.35
C ASP A 2 11.58 -9.75 5.95
N ASN A 3 10.31 -10.04 6.21
CA ASN A 3 9.27 -9.03 6.45
C ASN A 3 9.26 -8.57 7.92
N ASN A 4 10.33 -7.88 8.32
CA ASN A 4 10.76 -7.83 9.73
C ASN A 4 9.83 -7.01 10.64
N HIS A 5 9.14 -7.70 11.55
CA HIS A 5 8.47 -7.10 12.71
C HIS A 5 9.27 -7.31 14.01
N LEU A 6 10.59 -7.43 13.89
CA LEU A 6 11.49 -7.63 15.03
C LEU A 6 11.69 -6.32 15.79
N SER A 7 11.93 -6.38 17.09
CA SER A 7 12.40 -5.20 17.83
C SER A 7 13.71 -4.60 17.24
N VAL A 8 14.02 -3.35 17.60
CA VAL A 8 15.26 -2.69 17.16
C VAL A 8 16.50 -3.47 17.62
N GLU A 9 16.54 -3.88 18.88
CA GLU A 9 17.66 -4.65 19.45
C GLU A 9 17.92 -5.97 18.70
N LYS A 10 16.85 -6.64 18.27
CA LYS A 10 16.94 -7.88 17.50
C LYS A 10 17.37 -7.63 16.07
N ASN A 11 16.94 -6.52 15.46
CA ASN A 11 17.44 -6.09 14.15
C ASN A 11 18.94 -5.78 14.19
N GLN A 12 19.44 -5.15 15.25
CA GLN A 12 20.86 -4.89 15.46
C GLN A 12 21.63 -6.22 15.54
N SER A 13 21.26 -7.07 16.50
CA SER A 13 21.91 -8.37 16.73
C SER A 13 21.93 -9.21 15.45
N ARG A 14 20.80 -9.26 14.73
CA ARG A 14 20.69 -9.99 13.46
C ARG A 14 21.57 -9.40 12.38
N SER A 15 21.69 -8.08 12.30
CA SER A 15 22.51 -7.42 11.29
C SER A 15 23.99 -7.69 11.51
N GLU A 16 24.44 -7.73 12.77
CA GLU A 16 25.79 -8.15 13.15
C GLU A 16 26.06 -9.61 12.77
N GLU A 17 25.17 -10.53 13.16
CA GLU A 17 25.31 -11.95 12.83
C GLU A 17 25.33 -12.21 11.31
N LEU A 18 24.48 -11.51 10.56
CA LEU A 18 24.45 -11.63 9.09
C LEU A 18 25.70 -11.08 8.41
N VAL A 19 26.35 -10.06 8.97
CA VAL A 19 27.64 -9.56 8.48
C VAL A 19 28.74 -10.57 8.78
N ASN A 20 28.73 -11.18 9.97
CA ASN A 20 29.69 -12.20 10.38
C ASN A 20 29.60 -13.48 9.54
N CYS A 21 28.47 -13.75 8.88
CA CYS A 21 28.36 -14.84 7.93
C CYS A 21 29.21 -14.66 6.66
N GLN A 22 29.74 -13.46 6.36
CA GLN A 22 30.63 -13.20 5.21
C GLN A 22 30.10 -13.73 3.84
N GLY A 23 28.79 -13.83 3.67
CA GLY A 23 28.15 -14.33 2.46
C GLY A 23 27.82 -15.83 2.46
N ASP A 24 28.22 -16.58 3.49
CA ASP A 24 27.88 -18.00 3.63
C ASP A 24 26.36 -18.21 3.72
N SER A 25 25.83 -19.00 2.78
CA SER A 25 24.39 -19.18 2.63
C SER A 25 23.77 -20.01 3.77
N SER A 26 24.51 -20.96 4.34
CA SER A 26 24.05 -21.82 5.43
C SER A 26 23.98 -21.05 6.74
N CYS A 27 25.04 -20.29 7.07
CA CYS A 27 25.09 -19.37 8.19
C CYS A 27 23.93 -18.37 8.12
N ARG A 28 23.69 -17.77 6.96
CA ARG A 28 22.58 -16.82 6.78
C ARG A 28 21.21 -17.47 6.98
N ALA A 29 21.05 -18.74 6.59
CA ALA A 29 19.82 -19.49 6.87
C ALA A 29 19.64 -19.73 8.38
N THR A 30 20.69 -20.17 9.07
CA THR A 30 20.66 -20.37 10.53
C THR A 30 20.34 -19.08 11.28
N VAL A 31 20.94 -17.95 10.88
CA VAL A 31 20.63 -16.65 11.47
C VAL A 31 19.17 -16.28 11.21
N ARG A 32 18.65 -16.48 10.00
CA ARG A 32 17.22 -16.23 9.72
C ARG A 32 16.30 -17.07 10.60
N ASP A 33 16.60 -18.35 10.77
CA ASP A 33 15.79 -19.26 11.59
C ASP A 33 15.83 -18.86 13.06
N LYS A 34 16.99 -18.43 13.58
CA LYS A 34 17.14 -17.92 14.95
C LYS A 34 16.19 -16.76 15.26
N TYR A 35 16.02 -15.82 14.34
CA TYR A 35 15.15 -14.65 14.54
C TYR A 35 13.71 -14.88 14.07
N ARG A 36 13.38 -16.08 13.57
CA ARG A 36 12.05 -16.39 13.04
C ARG A 36 10.98 -16.43 14.13
N GLN A 37 11.31 -16.93 15.33
CA GLN A 37 10.33 -17.11 16.41
C GLN A 37 9.61 -15.82 16.82
N GLU A 38 10.34 -14.71 17.00
CA GLU A 38 9.75 -13.41 17.38
C GLU A 38 8.96 -12.81 16.21
N TYR A 39 9.43 -13.00 14.99
CA TYR A 39 8.69 -12.63 13.79
C TYR A 39 7.35 -13.39 13.71
N ASP A 40 7.38 -14.71 13.91
CA ASP A 40 6.20 -15.58 13.85
C ASP A 40 5.17 -15.19 14.91
N GLN A 41 5.60 -14.84 16.13
CA GLN A 41 4.70 -14.36 17.18
C GLN A 41 3.96 -13.08 16.78
N VAL A 42 4.66 -12.11 16.18
CA VAL A 42 4.00 -10.87 15.72
C VAL A 42 3.09 -11.16 14.53
N GLN A 43 3.49 -12.04 13.60
CA GLN A 43 2.64 -12.47 12.50
C GLN A 43 1.39 -13.19 12.97
N GLU A 44 1.50 -14.08 13.95
CA GLU A 44 0.38 -14.81 14.53
C GLU A 44 -0.63 -13.83 15.12
N ARG A 45 -0.16 -12.82 15.87
CA ARG A 45 -1.05 -11.80 16.45
C ARG A 45 -1.72 -10.92 15.40
N ILE A 46 -1.00 -10.56 14.33
CA ILE A 46 -1.58 -9.88 13.16
C ILE A 46 -2.64 -10.77 12.50
N ALA A 47 -2.37 -12.07 12.38
CA ALA A 47 -3.23 -13.02 11.69
C ALA A 47 -4.46 -13.42 12.50
N THR A 48 -4.38 -13.42 13.83
CA THR A 48 -5.41 -13.99 14.73
C THR A 48 -6.23 -12.95 15.48
N CYS A 49 -5.89 -11.65 15.42
CA CYS A 49 -6.73 -10.64 16.05
C CYS A 49 -8.16 -10.68 15.48
N SER A 50 -9.16 -10.84 16.37
CA SER A 50 -10.56 -11.07 15.99
C SER A 50 -11.56 -10.13 16.66
N GLY A 51 -11.19 -9.48 17.78
CA GLY A 51 -11.97 -8.40 18.40
C GLY A 51 -11.42 -7.02 18.04
N ALA A 52 -12.29 -6.00 17.97
CA ALA A 52 -11.86 -4.63 17.67
C ALA A 52 -10.77 -4.14 18.63
N ASP A 53 -10.93 -4.35 19.92
CA ASP A 53 -9.94 -3.95 20.94
C ASP A 53 -8.60 -4.69 20.77
N GLN A 54 -8.65 -5.99 20.45
CA GLN A 54 -7.46 -6.80 20.22
C GLN A 54 -6.70 -6.31 18.97
N CYS A 55 -7.42 -6.06 17.88
CA CYS A 55 -6.81 -5.57 16.65
C CYS A 55 -6.30 -4.12 16.79
N VAL A 56 -6.99 -3.26 17.56
CA VAL A 56 -6.50 -1.90 17.90
C VAL A 56 -5.23 -1.96 18.75
N ALA A 57 -5.14 -2.89 19.70
CA ALA A 57 -3.92 -3.11 20.49
C ALA A 57 -2.74 -3.48 19.58
N VAL A 58 -2.93 -4.44 18.68
CA VAL A 58 -1.90 -4.81 17.67
C VAL A 58 -1.53 -3.61 16.78
N ALA A 59 -2.51 -2.80 16.36
CA ALA A 59 -2.26 -1.60 15.56
C ALA A 59 -1.42 -0.53 16.28
N LYS A 60 -1.60 -0.40 17.59
CA LYS A 60 -0.83 0.52 18.45
C LYS A 60 0.61 0.03 18.61
N GLU A 61 0.82 -1.26 18.81
CA GLU A 61 2.16 -1.84 18.92
C GLU A 61 2.94 -1.72 17.61
N LEU A 62 2.30 -1.96 16.47
CA LEU A 62 2.92 -1.74 15.16
C LEU A 62 3.31 -0.26 14.95
N ARG A 63 2.50 0.67 15.46
CA ARG A 63 2.84 2.10 15.44
C ARG A 63 4.03 2.43 16.35
N ALA A 64 4.10 1.83 17.52
CA ALA A 64 5.24 1.99 18.43
C ALA A 64 6.52 1.49 17.76
N LEU A 65 6.48 0.29 17.17
CA LEU A 65 7.60 -0.29 16.43
C LEU A 65 8.06 0.60 15.25
N GLN A 66 7.12 1.20 14.53
CA GLN A 66 7.42 2.18 13.47
C GLN A 66 8.16 3.41 14.02
N GLY A 67 7.76 3.88 15.21
CA GLY A 67 8.43 4.96 15.93
C GLY A 67 9.86 4.59 16.32
N ASP A 68 10.06 3.42 16.90
CA ASP A 68 11.38 2.90 17.29
C ASP A 68 12.31 2.76 16.08
N TYR A 69 11.79 2.25 14.96
CA TYR A 69 12.55 2.15 13.71
C TYR A 69 12.94 3.52 13.18
N SER A 70 12.03 4.50 13.24
CA SER A 70 12.30 5.86 12.79
C SER A 70 13.37 6.54 13.65
N ALA A 71 13.33 6.36 14.97
CA ALA A 71 14.34 6.86 15.90
C ALA A 71 15.72 6.24 15.58
N ARG A 72 15.79 4.92 15.43
CA ARG A 72 17.03 4.22 15.11
C ARG A 72 17.62 4.59 13.75
N ILE A 73 16.76 4.74 12.73
CA ILE A 73 17.18 5.26 11.42
C ILE A 73 17.79 6.66 11.57
N GLY A 74 17.17 7.52 12.39
CA GLY A 74 17.69 8.85 12.71
C GLY A 74 19.05 8.82 13.38
N GLU A 75 19.26 7.93 14.36
CA GLU A 75 20.57 7.74 15.03
C GLU A 75 21.67 7.37 14.03
N ILE A 76 21.43 6.39 13.16
CA ILE A 76 22.41 5.94 12.15
C ILE A 76 22.71 7.08 11.15
N GLN A 77 21.68 7.80 10.71
CA GLN A 77 21.84 8.94 9.80
C GLN A 77 22.61 10.09 10.44
N GLU A 78 22.36 10.38 11.71
CA GLU A 78 23.04 11.45 12.45
C GLU A 78 24.50 11.10 12.68
N LYS A 79 24.81 9.83 13.00
CA LYS A 79 26.19 9.34 13.07
C LYS A 79 26.91 9.57 11.74
N ALA A 80 26.30 9.16 10.62
CA ALA A 80 26.86 9.38 9.29
C ALA A 80 27.04 10.86 8.94
N ARG A 81 26.11 11.73 9.37
CA ARG A 81 26.18 13.17 9.15
C ARG A 81 27.32 13.83 9.93
N MET A 82 27.52 13.41 11.18
CA MET A 82 28.52 14.00 12.09
C MET A 82 29.93 13.48 11.87
N GLN A 83 30.07 12.19 11.53
CA GLN A 83 31.36 11.49 11.50
C GLN A 83 31.75 11.02 10.10
N GLY A 84 30.91 11.27 9.09
CA GLY A 84 31.11 10.79 7.72
C GLY A 84 30.57 9.38 7.50
N LEU A 85 30.30 9.03 6.23
CA LEU A 85 29.69 7.74 5.88
C LEU A 85 30.59 6.54 6.27
N ASP A 86 31.91 6.72 6.23
CA ASP A 86 32.90 5.70 6.57
C ASP A 86 32.93 5.35 8.07
N SER A 87 32.25 6.13 8.92
CA SER A 87 32.08 5.83 10.35
C SER A 87 31.04 4.73 10.62
N LEU A 88 30.22 4.39 9.63
CA LEU A 88 29.21 3.34 9.76
C LEU A 88 29.84 1.97 9.61
N THR A 89 29.53 1.08 10.55
CA THR A 89 29.89 -0.34 10.42
C THR A 89 29.06 -1.01 9.32
N PRO A 90 29.55 -2.11 8.72
CA PRO A 90 28.75 -2.88 7.77
C PRO A 90 27.42 -3.38 8.36
N ALA A 91 27.37 -3.62 9.67
CA ALA A 91 26.17 -4.00 10.41
C ALA A 91 25.17 -2.85 10.47
N GLU A 92 25.60 -1.62 10.78
CA GLU A 92 24.73 -0.43 10.80
C GLU A 92 24.18 -0.09 9.41
N VAL A 93 25.00 -0.21 8.34
CA VAL A 93 24.53 0.00 6.96
C VAL A 93 23.44 -1.02 6.60
N ARG A 94 23.64 -2.28 6.99
CA ARG A 94 22.66 -3.36 6.79
C ARG A 94 21.39 -3.15 7.60
N GLU A 95 21.55 -2.77 8.87
CA GLU A 95 20.45 -2.48 9.79
C GLU A 95 19.57 -1.37 9.22
N TRP A 96 20.16 -0.24 8.84
CA TRP A 96 19.43 0.89 8.25
C TRP A 96 18.61 0.50 7.02
N ALA A 97 19.20 -0.27 6.10
CA ALA A 97 18.51 -0.75 4.90
C ALA A 97 17.33 -1.68 5.26
N ASN A 98 17.53 -2.57 6.24
CA ASN A 98 16.50 -3.49 6.73
C ASN A 98 15.35 -2.75 7.42
N LEU A 99 15.64 -1.80 8.30
CA LEU A 99 14.63 -1.00 9.01
C LEU A 99 13.80 -0.18 8.02
N ARG A 100 14.45 0.50 7.07
CA ARG A 100 13.77 1.28 6.04
C ARG A 100 12.87 0.42 5.15
N GLY A 101 13.32 -0.77 4.78
CA GLY A 101 12.52 -1.72 4.02
C GLY A 101 11.35 -2.31 4.82
N ALA A 102 11.50 -2.42 6.14
CA ALA A 102 10.47 -2.96 7.02
C ALA A 102 9.33 -1.96 7.33
N MET A 103 9.59 -0.65 7.26
CA MET A 103 8.56 0.39 7.51
C MET A 103 7.30 0.20 6.66
N SER A 104 7.44 -0.11 5.36
CA SER A 104 6.29 -0.34 4.48
C SER A 104 5.47 -1.58 4.85
N ASN A 105 6.12 -2.58 5.46
CA ASN A 105 5.46 -3.81 5.88
C ASN A 105 4.67 -3.58 7.16
N ILE A 106 5.24 -2.80 8.09
CA ILE A 106 4.56 -2.36 9.31
C ILE A 106 3.30 -1.54 8.95
N ASP A 107 3.39 -0.62 7.98
CA ASP A 107 2.22 0.13 7.49
C ASP A 107 1.13 -0.79 6.93
N ALA A 108 1.52 -1.78 6.12
CA ALA A 108 0.58 -2.76 5.56
C ALA A 108 -0.09 -3.61 6.64
N SER A 109 0.69 -4.14 7.60
CA SER A 109 0.18 -4.93 8.71
C SER A 109 -0.72 -4.11 9.63
N ARG A 110 -0.38 -2.85 9.88
CA ARG A 110 -1.18 -1.92 10.69
C ARG A 110 -2.52 -1.60 10.03
N ASN A 111 -2.53 -1.34 8.72
CA ASN A 111 -3.75 -1.10 7.96
C ASN A 111 -4.66 -2.33 7.94
N LEU A 112 -4.08 -3.53 7.81
CA LEU A 112 -4.83 -4.78 7.86
C LEU A 112 -5.56 -4.96 9.20
N VAL A 113 -4.87 -4.80 10.32
CA VAL A 113 -5.49 -4.99 11.64
C VAL A 113 -6.49 -3.88 11.97
N LEU A 114 -6.27 -2.65 11.53
CA LEU A 114 -7.26 -1.57 11.68
C LEU A 114 -8.52 -1.82 10.87
N HIS A 115 -8.39 -2.31 9.64
CA HIS A 115 -9.54 -2.71 8.83
C HIS A 115 -10.31 -3.85 9.51
N ARG A 116 -9.61 -4.85 10.07
CA ARG A 116 -10.25 -5.93 10.85
C ARG A 116 -11.03 -5.37 12.04
N ALA A 117 -10.41 -4.47 12.80
CA ALA A 117 -11.06 -3.83 13.94
C ALA A 117 -12.33 -3.07 13.54
N GLN A 118 -12.30 -2.38 12.39
CA GLN A 118 -13.45 -1.66 11.86
C GLN A 118 -14.59 -2.61 11.48
N VAL A 119 -14.31 -3.72 10.78
CA VAL A 119 -15.37 -4.64 10.32
C VAL A 119 -15.95 -5.49 11.46
N THR A 120 -15.17 -5.76 12.51
CA THR A 120 -15.67 -6.54 13.66
C THR A 120 -16.64 -5.74 14.52
N GLY A 121 -16.59 -4.40 14.46
CA GLY A 121 -17.31 -3.53 15.38
C GLY A 121 -16.73 -3.61 16.80
N GLY A 122 -16.78 -2.50 17.54
CA GLY A 122 -16.27 -2.41 18.90
C GLY A 122 -17.18 -1.55 19.77
N SER A 123 -16.73 -1.23 20.98
CA SER A 123 -17.41 -0.21 21.78
C SER A 123 -17.41 1.14 21.03
N GLU A 124 -18.23 2.08 21.51
CA GLU A 124 -18.26 3.43 20.93
C GLU A 124 -16.90 4.11 21.04
N GLU A 125 -16.20 3.92 22.17
CA GLU A 125 -14.84 4.40 22.40
C GLU A 125 -13.85 3.79 21.41
N THR A 126 -13.90 2.48 21.20
CA THR A 126 -13.02 1.77 20.24
C THR A 126 -13.29 2.23 18.81
N THR A 127 -14.56 2.48 18.46
CA THR A 127 -14.95 2.98 17.14
C THR A 127 -14.41 4.40 16.89
N GLN A 128 -14.52 5.28 17.88
CA GLN A 128 -13.93 6.63 17.82
C GLN A 128 -12.40 6.58 17.72
N GLU A 129 -11.77 5.66 18.44
CA GLU A 129 -10.32 5.47 18.39
C GLU A 129 -9.86 4.95 17.01
N ILE A 130 -10.57 3.99 16.42
CA ILE A 130 -10.33 3.51 15.05
C ILE A 130 -10.45 4.68 14.07
N MET A 131 -11.51 5.49 14.17
CA MET A 131 -11.72 6.67 13.31
C MET A 131 -10.59 7.70 13.45
N LYS A 132 -10.13 7.98 14.68
CA LYS A 132 -8.99 8.87 14.92
C LYS A 132 -7.71 8.32 14.28
N ILE A 133 -7.47 7.02 14.42
CA ILE A 133 -6.31 6.37 13.86
C ILE A 133 -6.36 6.37 12.32
N MET A 134 -7.51 6.03 11.73
CA MET A 134 -7.70 5.96 10.29
C MET A 134 -7.72 7.34 9.62
N GLY A 135 -8.26 8.35 10.31
CA GLY A 135 -8.20 9.75 9.93
C GLY A 135 -6.77 10.30 9.86
N GLN A 136 -5.88 9.86 10.75
CA GLN A 136 -4.45 10.19 10.68
C GLN A 136 -3.73 9.51 9.50
N THR A 137 -4.21 8.36 9.02
CA THR A 137 -3.64 7.63 7.87
C THR A 137 -4.28 7.99 6.53
N GLY A 138 -5.31 8.83 6.51
CA GLY A 138 -6.05 9.17 5.29
C GLY A 138 -6.88 8.01 4.71
N ILE A 139 -7.10 6.94 5.49
CA ILE A 139 -7.95 5.82 5.10
C ILE A 139 -9.37 6.20 5.50
N ALA A 140 -10.15 6.73 4.56
CA ALA A 140 -11.55 7.01 4.80
C ALA A 140 -12.32 5.69 4.88
N ALA A 141 -12.56 5.23 6.10
CA ALA A 141 -13.50 4.17 6.42
C ALA A 141 -14.93 4.67 6.19
N SER A 142 -15.63 4.09 5.21
CA SER A 142 -17.08 4.21 5.09
C SER A 142 -17.76 3.45 6.24
N ALA A 143 -18.00 4.15 7.35
CA ALA A 143 -19.02 3.75 8.32
C ALA A 143 -20.27 4.59 8.03
N GLY A 144 -21.27 3.98 7.37
CA GLY A 144 -22.57 4.62 7.20
C GLY A 144 -23.27 4.70 8.54
N VAL A 145 -23.38 5.91 9.12
CA VAL A 145 -24.62 6.69 9.27
C VAL A 145 -24.33 7.99 10.04
N ALA A 146 -25.03 9.05 9.62
CA ALA A 146 -25.21 10.36 10.27
C ALA A 146 -24.11 11.43 10.13
N GLY A 147 -24.47 12.50 9.40
CA GLY A 147 -23.98 13.86 9.62
C GLY A 147 -22.79 14.26 8.75
N GLY A 148 -23.06 15.00 7.68
CA GLY A 148 -22.03 15.60 6.84
C GLY A 148 -21.13 16.59 7.59
N ILE A 149 -20.02 16.97 6.94
CA ILE A 149 -19.55 18.35 6.70
C ILE A 149 -18.13 18.26 6.10
N SER A 150 -17.95 19.04 5.04
CA SER A 150 -16.77 19.21 4.20
C SER A 150 -15.54 19.82 4.88
N LYS A 151 -14.44 19.89 4.10
CA LYS A 151 -13.17 20.65 4.26
C LYS A 151 -12.06 19.81 4.93
N SER A 152 -10.80 19.79 4.46
CA SER A 152 -10.04 20.71 3.60
C SER A 152 -8.74 20.00 3.20
N GLY A 153 -8.14 20.42 2.08
CA GLY A 153 -7.00 19.78 1.44
C GLY A 153 -5.78 19.53 2.34
N ALA A 154 -5.18 18.35 2.16
CA ALA A 154 -3.83 18.05 2.62
C ALA A 154 -2.91 17.92 1.40
N LYS A 155 -1.98 18.88 1.29
CA LYS A 155 -0.86 18.85 0.36
C LYS A 155 0.00 17.61 0.63
N GLY A 156 0.20 16.82 -0.42
CA GLY A 156 1.42 16.07 -0.76
C GLY A 156 2.12 15.31 0.37
N VAL A 157 1.64 14.11 0.67
CA VAL A 157 2.50 13.05 1.21
C VAL A 157 2.96 12.21 0.02
N LYS A 158 4.28 12.19 -0.26
CA LYS A 158 4.89 11.29 -1.23
C LYS A 158 4.83 9.86 -0.69
N GLY A 159 3.70 9.19 -0.89
CA GLY A 159 3.52 7.75 -0.65
C GLY A 159 4.03 6.92 -1.82
N SER A 160 4.28 5.63 -1.56
CA SER A 160 4.76 4.60 -2.50
C SER A 160 4.15 4.69 -3.90
N ALA A 161 4.96 4.39 -4.92
CA ALA A 161 4.62 4.57 -6.33
C ALA A 161 3.44 3.73 -6.86
N VAL A 162 2.88 2.81 -6.06
CA VAL A 162 1.73 1.95 -6.38
C VAL A 162 0.49 2.47 -5.63
N PRO A 163 -0.55 2.95 -6.33
CA PRO A 163 -1.76 3.48 -5.68
C PRO A 163 -2.53 2.46 -4.82
N VAL A 164 -2.64 1.21 -5.28
CA VAL A 164 -3.40 0.13 -4.63
C VAL A 164 -2.63 -1.20 -4.72
N PRO A 165 -1.64 -1.45 -3.86
CA PRO A 165 -0.74 -2.61 -3.99
C PRO A 165 -1.41 -3.97 -3.76
N ASN A 166 -2.47 -4.01 -2.96
CA ASN A 166 -3.22 -5.23 -2.63
C ASN A 166 -4.64 -5.17 -3.23
N PRO A 167 -5.22 -6.31 -3.66
CA PRO A 167 -6.62 -6.34 -4.10
C PRO A 167 -7.56 -5.75 -3.04
N VAL A 168 -8.45 -4.86 -3.46
CA VAL A 168 -9.49 -4.24 -2.63
C VAL A 168 -10.83 -4.37 -3.31
N THR A 169 -11.89 -4.67 -2.56
CA THR A 169 -13.26 -4.57 -3.07
C THR A 169 -13.66 -3.09 -3.09
N ALA A 170 -13.80 -2.52 -4.27
CA ALA A 170 -14.17 -1.13 -4.48
C ALA A 170 -15.67 -0.90 -4.22
N ASN A 171 -16.07 0.37 -4.04
CA ASN A 171 -17.47 0.77 -3.81
C ASN A 171 -18.49 0.27 -4.85
N ASN A 172 -18.03 -0.09 -6.06
CA ASN A 172 -18.86 -0.68 -7.11
C ASN A 172 -19.03 -2.20 -6.98
N GLY A 173 -18.56 -2.81 -5.88
CA GLY A 173 -18.65 -4.25 -5.59
C GLY A 173 -17.60 -5.12 -6.31
N LEU A 174 -16.67 -4.51 -7.05
CA LEU A 174 -15.67 -5.24 -7.86
C LEU A 174 -14.28 -5.14 -7.23
N VAL A 175 -13.45 -6.16 -7.45
CA VAL A 175 -12.08 -6.20 -6.94
C VAL A 175 -11.16 -5.35 -7.82
N TYR A 176 -10.36 -4.48 -7.21
CA TYR A 176 -9.35 -3.64 -7.86
C TYR A 176 -7.96 -3.91 -7.29
N LYS A 177 -6.94 -3.96 -8.14
CA LYS A 177 -5.53 -4.01 -7.73
C LYS A 177 -4.70 -3.21 -8.74
N SER A 178 -3.79 -2.37 -8.26
CA SER A 178 -2.81 -1.71 -9.13
C SER A 178 -1.90 -2.74 -9.79
N ASN A 179 -1.57 -2.48 -11.05
CA ASN A 179 -0.69 -3.35 -11.82
C ASN A 179 0.72 -2.76 -11.83
N SER A 180 1.71 -3.57 -11.43
CA SER A 180 3.13 -3.18 -11.42
C SER A 180 3.64 -2.67 -12.79
N LYS A 181 2.99 -3.05 -13.90
CA LYS A 181 3.27 -2.53 -15.25
C LYS A 181 2.98 -1.04 -15.40
N HIS A 182 2.00 -0.52 -14.67
CA HIS A 182 1.55 0.87 -14.74
C HIS A 182 2.03 1.68 -13.54
N THR A 183 2.89 1.11 -12.70
CA THR A 183 3.43 1.73 -11.48
C THR A 183 4.81 2.33 -11.75
N LEU A 184 5.07 3.58 -11.35
CA LEU A 184 6.42 4.16 -11.44
C LEU A 184 7.45 3.30 -10.66
N GLY A 185 8.52 2.83 -11.31
CA GLY A 185 9.54 2.01 -10.63
C GLY A 185 9.18 0.54 -10.34
N GLY A 186 8.04 0.02 -10.82
CA GLY A 186 7.71 -1.41 -10.72
C GLY A 186 8.52 -2.28 -11.68
N ASN A 187 8.80 -3.55 -11.32
CA ASN A 187 9.57 -4.52 -12.13
C ASN A 187 9.04 -4.72 -13.57
N GLY A 188 7.78 -4.38 -13.85
CA GLY A 188 7.15 -4.47 -15.18
C GLY A 188 6.95 -3.15 -15.91
N ASN A 189 7.36 -2.02 -15.31
CA ASN A 189 7.14 -0.70 -15.88
C ASN A 189 8.10 -0.44 -17.05
N ARG A 190 7.54 -0.36 -18.25
CA ARG A 190 8.26 0.01 -19.48
C ARG A 190 7.97 1.48 -19.79
N PRO A 191 8.91 2.25 -20.39
CA PRO A 191 8.65 3.64 -20.80
C PRO A 191 7.42 3.81 -21.72
N SER A 192 7.02 2.74 -22.41
CA SER A 192 5.84 2.66 -23.28
C SER A 192 4.54 2.27 -22.56
N ALA A 193 4.56 2.06 -21.25
CA ALA A 193 3.36 1.82 -20.46
C ALA A 193 2.85 3.15 -19.89
N GLY A 194 1.54 3.34 -19.91
CA GLY A 194 0.94 4.49 -19.23
C GLY A 194 1.17 4.45 -17.72
N LEU A 195 1.16 5.61 -17.08
CA LEU A 195 1.35 5.72 -15.63
C LEU A 195 0.02 5.77 -14.89
N GLU A 196 -0.17 4.84 -13.97
CA GLU A 196 -1.37 4.76 -13.14
C GLU A 196 -1.50 6.01 -12.26
N PRO A 197 -2.63 6.73 -12.32
CA PRO A 197 -2.84 7.91 -11.50
C PRO A 197 -3.08 7.51 -10.04
N GLN A 198 -2.68 8.37 -9.10
CA GLN A 198 -2.81 8.11 -7.66
C GLN A 198 -4.26 7.92 -7.19
N ASN A 199 -5.23 8.52 -7.89
CA ASN A 199 -6.66 8.38 -7.63
C ASN A 199 -7.32 7.26 -8.46
N SER A 200 -6.57 6.29 -8.98
CA SER A 200 -7.07 5.21 -9.85
C SER A 200 -8.20 4.40 -9.22
N LEU A 201 -8.15 4.14 -7.91
CA LEU A 201 -9.24 3.46 -7.19
C LEU A 201 -10.54 4.26 -7.25
N ASN A 202 -10.49 5.57 -6.98
CA ASN A 202 -11.69 6.41 -7.02
C ASN A 202 -12.28 6.51 -8.43
N LEU A 203 -11.41 6.55 -9.44
CA LEU A 203 -11.84 6.48 -10.85
C LEU A 203 -12.49 5.12 -11.16
N PHE A 204 -11.91 4.03 -10.65
CA PHE A 204 -12.47 2.69 -10.82
C PHE A 204 -13.84 2.54 -10.17
N GLU A 205 -14.01 3.05 -8.95
CA GLU A 205 -15.30 3.07 -8.25
C GLU A 205 -16.40 3.76 -9.05
N LYS A 206 -16.06 4.85 -9.74
CA LYS A 206 -16.96 5.61 -10.61
C LYS A 206 -17.09 5.05 -12.03
N SER A 207 -16.35 3.98 -12.35
CA SER A 207 -16.33 3.42 -13.70
C SER A 207 -17.65 2.74 -14.07
N ILE A 208 -18.02 2.85 -15.35
CA ILE A 208 -19.16 2.14 -15.94
C ILE A 208 -18.68 0.86 -16.63
N PRO A 209 -19.52 -0.20 -16.64
CA PRO A 209 -19.26 -1.36 -17.47
C PRO A 209 -19.32 -0.98 -18.95
N THR A 210 -18.63 -1.75 -19.78
CA THR A 210 -18.78 -1.68 -21.23
C THR A 210 -19.44 -2.95 -21.77
N LYS A 211 -19.75 -2.97 -23.06
CA LYS A 211 -20.17 -4.20 -23.76
C LYS A 211 -19.13 -5.34 -23.68
N ASP A 212 -17.87 -5.03 -23.39
CA ASP A 212 -16.84 -6.01 -23.09
C ASP A 212 -16.74 -6.16 -21.56
N PRO A 213 -17.12 -7.31 -20.98
CA PRO A 213 -17.09 -7.52 -19.53
C PRO A 213 -15.68 -7.42 -18.94
N LYS A 214 -14.65 -7.54 -19.79
CA LYS A 214 -13.25 -7.32 -19.39
C LYS A 214 -12.91 -5.84 -19.22
N VAL A 215 -13.74 -4.92 -19.72
CA VAL A 215 -13.41 -3.49 -19.81
C VAL A 215 -14.42 -2.64 -19.05
N ARG A 216 -13.89 -1.71 -18.26
CA ARG A 216 -14.64 -0.61 -17.66
C ARG A 216 -14.01 0.72 -18.00
N LEU A 217 -14.83 1.76 -18.09
CA LEU A 217 -14.39 3.12 -18.42
C LEU A 217 -14.81 4.10 -17.33
N ALA A 218 -13.95 5.05 -17.02
CA ALA A 218 -14.27 6.19 -16.17
C ALA A 218 -13.85 7.49 -16.87
N ILE A 219 -14.40 8.61 -16.41
CA ILE A 219 -14.00 9.94 -16.85
C ILE A 219 -13.51 10.74 -15.63
N ASP A 220 -12.40 11.45 -15.78
CA ASP A 220 -11.89 12.36 -14.75
C ASP A 220 -12.51 13.77 -14.89
N GLU A 221 -12.22 14.64 -13.93
CA GLU A 221 -12.72 16.02 -13.90
C GLU A 221 -12.23 16.88 -15.08
N LYS A 222 -11.14 16.47 -15.76
CA LYS A 222 -10.58 17.13 -16.93
C LYS A 222 -11.15 16.58 -18.24
N GLY A 223 -12.05 15.61 -18.16
CA GLY A 223 -12.66 14.95 -19.31
C GLY A 223 -11.81 13.83 -19.91
N ASN A 224 -10.72 13.40 -19.26
CA ASN A 224 -9.92 12.29 -19.74
C ASN A 224 -10.64 10.96 -19.47
N ILE A 225 -10.60 10.06 -20.45
CA ILE A 225 -11.17 8.72 -20.33
C ILE A 225 -10.09 7.77 -19.80
N HIS A 226 -10.40 7.10 -18.69
CA HIS A 226 -9.57 6.07 -18.08
C HIS A 226 -10.15 4.69 -18.38
N ARG A 227 -9.28 3.72 -18.68
CA ARG A 227 -9.67 2.33 -18.99
C ARG A 227 -9.15 1.36 -17.95
N PHE A 228 -10.00 0.45 -17.53
CA PHE A 228 -9.69 -0.63 -16.60
C PHE A 228 -9.89 -2.00 -17.25
N PHE A 229 -8.96 -2.93 -17.01
CA PHE A 229 -9.04 -4.31 -17.50
C PHE A 229 -9.22 -5.30 -16.36
N ASN A 230 -10.12 -6.25 -16.57
CA ASN A 230 -10.21 -7.45 -15.75
C ASN A 230 -9.14 -8.47 -16.16
N GLU A 231 -8.61 -9.21 -15.18
CA GLU A 231 -7.70 -10.34 -15.43
C GLU A 231 -8.40 -11.51 -16.15
N ARG A 232 -9.70 -11.70 -15.92
CA ARG A 232 -10.54 -12.75 -16.52
C ARG A 232 -11.47 -12.19 -17.60
N LYS A 233 -11.75 -13.01 -18.62
CA LYS A 233 -12.58 -12.61 -19.78
C LYS A 233 -14.06 -12.39 -19.44
N ASP A 234 -14.54 -13.02 -18.38
CA ASP A 234 -15.92 -12.99 -17.90
C ASP A 234 -16.22 -11.80 -16.96
N GLY A 235 -15.19 -11.03 -16.57
CA GLY A 235 -15.34 -9.91 -15.64
C GLY A 235 -15.34 -10.31 -14.15
N SER A 236 -15.11 -11.59 -13.81
CA SER A 236 -15.14 -12.09 -12.42
C SER A 236 -13.83 -11.92 -11.65
N GLY A 237 -12.74 -11.52 -12.31
CA GLY A 237 -11.41 -11.36 -11.71
C GLY A 237 -11.15 -9.97 -11.15
N SER A 238 -9.90 -9.70 -10.79
CA SER A 238 -9.47 -8.37 -10.34
C SER A 238 -9.33 -7.42 -11.53
N PHE A 239 -9.78 -6.18 -11.36
CA PHE A 239 -9.55 -5.10 -12.30
C PHE A 239 -8.27 -4.34 -11.97
N HIS A 240 -7.61 -3.81 -13.00
CA HIS A 240 -6.48 -2.88 -12.86
C HIS A 240 -6.58 -1.76 -13.89
N TRP A 241 -5.99 -0.61 -13.58
CA TRP A 241 -5.88 0.49 -14.54
C TRP A 241 -4.97 0.12 -15.71
N SER A 242 -5.34 0.57 -16.92
CA SER A 242 -4.68 0.13 -18.17
C SER A 242 -4.41 1.24 -19.20
N GLY A 243 -4.67 2.49 -18.84
CA GLY A 243 -4.44 3.65 -19.71
C GLY A 243 -5.42 4.80 -19.48
N SER A 244 -5.04 5.99 -19.93
CA SER A 244 -5.89 7.19 -19.99
C SER A 244 -5.66 7.95 -21.29
N THR A 245 -6.66 8.67 -21.80
CA THR A 245 -6.47 9.63 -22.90
C THR A 245 -5.64 10.85 -22.48
N GLY A 246 -5.54 11.11 -21.18
CA GLY A 246 -4.73 12.18 -20.61
C GLY A 246 -3.28 11.80 -20.33
N ASP A 247 -2.85 10.57 -20.68
CA ASP A 247 -1.46 10.15 -20.49
C ASP A 247 -0.55 10.85 -21.50
N GLY A 248 0.36 11.71 -21.01
CA GLY A 248 1.21 12.53 -21.86
C GLY A 248 2.26 11.77 -22.68
N LYS A 249 2.51 10.48 -22.41
CA LYS A 249 3.48 9.66 -23.14
C LYS A 249 2.82 8.55 -23.94
N ASN A 250 1.80 7.91 -23.37
CA ASN A 250 1.13 6.74 -23.97
C ASN A 250 -0.40 6.89 -23.86
N ALA A 251 -0.94 7.99 -24.39
CA ALA A 251 -2.38 8.26 -24.41
C ALA A 251 -3.15 7.14 -25.10
N LEU A 252 -4.31 6.79 -24.54
CA LEU A 252 -5.27 5.90 -25.20
C LEU A 252 -5.72 6.52 -26.52
N GLY A 253 -5.50 5.78 -27.61
CA GLY A 253 -5.81 6.24 -28.95
C GLY A 253 -7.27 6.02 -29.36
N HIS A 254 -7.69 6.73 -30.41
CA HIS A 254 -9.02 6.57 -31.01
C HIS A 254 -9.33 5.11 -31.37
N ASN A 255 -8.36 4.37 -31.92
CA ASN A 255 -8.54 2.97 -32.33
C ASN A 255 -8.87 2.04 -31.15
N GLU A 256 -8.30 2.31 -29.98
CA GLU A 256 -8.53 1.50 -28.77
C GLU A 256 -9.90 1.74 -28.16
N LEU A 257 -10.41 2.96 -28.31
CA LEU A 257 -11.67 3.43 -27.72
C LEU A 257 -12.87 3.38 -28.67
N ARG A 258 -12.63 3.29 -30.00
CA ARG A 258 -13.68 3.31 -31.05
C ARG A 258 -14.81 2.34 -30.81
N LYS A 259 -14.53 1.18 -30.21
CA LYS A 259 -15.52 0.16 -29.91
C LYS A 259 -16.44 0.50 -28.72
N PHE A 260 -16.15 1.54 -27.94
CA PHE A 260 -16.88 1.95 -26.74
C PHE A 260 -17.50 3.36 -26.86
N ASN A 261 -17.76 3.84 -28.09
CA ASN A 261 -18.28 5.19 -28.32
C ASN A 261 -19.61 5.47 -27.60
N SER A 262 -20.47 4.47 -27.45
CA SER A 262 -21.73 4.57 -26.68
C SER A 262 -21.48 4.87 -25.21
N GLU A 263 -20.60 4.11 -24.58
CA GLU A 263 -20.22 4.24 -23.17
C GLU A 263 -19.48 5.55 -22.92
N ILE A 264 -18.62 5.97 -23.84
CA ILE A 264 -17.92 7.25 -23.75
C ILE A 264 -18.91 8.43 -23.82
N LYS A 265 -19.93 8.36 -24.69
CA LYS A 265 -21.01 9.36 -24.71
C LYS A 265 -21.78 9.38 -23.39
N GLN A 266 -22.04 8.21 -22.80
CA GLN A 266 -22.70 8.10 -21.49
C GLN A 266 -21.88 8.76 -20.38
N LEU A 267 -20.55 8.62 -20.41
CA LEU A 267 -19.66 9.30 -19.46
C LEU A 267 -19.70 10.83 -19.62
N GLY A 268 -19.72 11.34 -20.85
CA GLY A 268 -19.75 12.78 -21.12
C GLY A 268 -21.12 13.45 -20.91
N GLY A 269 -22.21 12.68 -20.91
CA GLY A 269 -23.58 13.17 -20.71
C GLY A 269 -24.03 13.28 -19.24
N LYS A 270 -23.22 12.81 -18.29
CA LYS A 270 -23.45 12.96 -16.84
C LYS A 270 -22.75 14.24 -16.35
N LYS A 271 -23.33 15.40 -16.63
CA LYS A 271 -22.96 16.67 -15.98
C LYS A 271 -24.04 17.07 -14.98
#